data_AF-A0A4Z2JAF9-F1
#
_entry.id   AF-A0A4Z2JAF9-F1
#
_cell.length_a   1.000
_cell.length_b   1.000
_cell.length_c   1.000
_cell.angle_alpha   90.00
_cell.angle_beta   90.00
_cell.angle_gamma   90.00
#
_symmetry.space_group_name_H-M   'P 1'
#
loop_
_entity.id
_entity.type
_entity.pdbx_description
1 polymer ?
#
loop_
_entity_poly.entity_id
_entity_poly.type
_entity_poly.pdbx_seq_one_letter_code
_entity_poly.pdbx_strand_id
1 'polypeptide(L)'
;MGSKVISGAKEFYKILRQFLSWYTLSQNVNVSSVDNNPALHPLWVRCDMSDPAGTTWFGAETVCMGNRVSGVKLYSVTCKGSTVDKGSLITLDKLKQEHKKRHHPTSMAIKGSARFNLFGSTLVENTIIESQSSVTVDFKWSHVESILETPPLSSIATLNIKVASGDMKSPMYEMYRELEFLQTLADGLRTGETEWVEPLENMSAVNLTTAFLEELQDTAKSLQEKAAKTADITKLKTETDIFNSFLERGDLDFVEQLWVRMRKSVTSYQDIGDCLKLVTEALRYGDIKPWIHRDSSSSLSKLILQSYHQQIDHVSLTGITPVQMLLEMGLDKMRKDYINYLIGEELTTLNHMHYKTHPYDEEHEFKLQIKPALISHSYQQEQPVLWGAEVSSGHGSCEVRTSVQLSDRPLVDHVIFEMDYPNETVNGDSESPAFYSTMVCCSLVSFA
;
A
#
# COMPACT_ATOMS: atom_id res chain seq x y z
N MET A 1 -31.69 2.58 -2.28
CA MET A 1 -31.03 3.90 -2.28
C MET A 1 -31.59 4.70 -3.45
N GLY A 2 -32.39 5.73 -3.19
CA GLY A 2 -32.91 6.62 -4.23
C GLY A 2 -32.27 8.00 -4.08
N SER A 3 -31.33 8.34 -4.95
CA SER A 3 -30.73 9.67 -5.02
C SER A 3 -31.60 10.55 -5.92
N LYS A 4 -32.29 11.53 -5.33
CA LYS A 4 -33.05 12.53 -6.07
C LYS A 4 -32.24 13.83 -6.10
N VAL A 5 -31.67 14.17 -7.25
CA VAL A 5 -31.05 15.47 -7.50
C VAL A 5 -32.18 16.45 -7.83
N ILE A 6 -32.38 17.47 -7.01
CA ILE A 6 -33.39 18.53 -7.22
C ILE A 6 -32.61 19.83 -7.43
N SER A 7 -32.72 20.44 -8.62
CA SER A 7 -32.04 21.69 -8.94
C SER A 7 -32.86 22.92 -8.49
N GLY A 8 -32.16 23.88 -7.86
CA GLY A 8 -32.72 25.18 -7.43
C GLY A 8 -32.11 25.66 -6.11
N ALA A 9 -30.97 26.37 -6.18
CA ALA A 9 -30.09 26.70 -5.04
C ALA A 9 -30.79 27.21 -3.75
N LYS A 10 -31.76 28.12 -3.86
CA LYS A 10 -32.47 28.66 -2.68
C LYS A 10 -33.54 27.74 -2.11
N GLU A 11 -34.22 26.98 -2.97
CA GLU A 11 -35.30 26.09 -2.54
C GLU A 11 -34.74 24.76 -2.04
N PHE A 12 -33.66 24.28 -2.66
CA PHE A 12 -32.88 23.15 -2.21
C PHE A 12 -32.34 23.34 -0.79
N TYR A 13 -31.72 24.48 -0.50
CA TYR A 13 -31.19 24.79 0.84
C TYR A 13 -32.28 24.81 1.93
N LYS A 14 -33.49 25.30 1.62
CA LYS A 14 -34.63 25.26 2.55
C LYS A 14 -35.10 23.83 2.80
N ILE A 15 -35.24 23.03 1.73
CA ILE A 15 -35.65 21.63 1.81
C ILE A 15 -34.64 20.83 2.65
N LEU A 16 -33.34 21.06 2.47
CA LEU A 16 -32.29 20.41 3.27
C LEU A 16 -32.41 20.71 4.75
N ARG A 17 -32.59 21.99 5.12
CA ARG A 17 -32.83 22.37 6.52
C ARG A 17 -34.11 21.77 7.08
N GLN A 18 -35.14 21.62 6.25
CA GLN A 18 -36.38 20.96 6.65
C GLN A 18 -36.16 19.47 6.95
N PHE A 19 -35.37 18.75 6.16
CA PHE A 19 -34.99 17.36 6.44
C PHE A 19 -34.21 17.20 7.76
N LEU A 20 -33.23 18.06 8.02
CA LEU A 20 -32.49 18.04 9.30
C LEU A 20 -33.40 18.37 10.48
N SER A 21 -34.36 19.28 10.28
CA SER A 21 -35.36 19.62 11.30
C SER A 21 -36.27 18.44 11.60
N TRP A 22 -36.75 17.73 10.56
CA TRP A 22 -37.55 16.51 10.74
C TRP A 22 -36.76 15.39 11.42
N TYR A 23 -35.48 15.20 11.03
CA TYR A 23 -34.60 14.25 11.73
C TYR A 23 -34.50 14.62 13.21
N THR A 24 -34.20 15.88 13.53
CA THR A 24 -34.09 16.36 14.91
C THR A 24 -35.38 16.17 15.70
N LEU A 25 -36.54 16.52 15.11
CA LEU A 25 -37.85 16.34 15.75
C LEU A 25 -38.20 14.87 15.97
N SER A 26 -37.83 13.98 15.05
CA SER A 26 -38.07 12.53 15.18
C SER A 26 -37.30 11.91 16.35
N GLN A 27 -36.15 12.51 16.70
CA GLN A 27 -35.29 12.08 17.79
C GLN A 27 -35.62 12.77 19.12
N ASN A 28 -36.46 13.81 19.08
CA ASN A 28 -36.83 14.55 20.28
C ASN A 28 -37.96 13.83 21.02
N VAL A 29 -37.64 13.29 22.20
CA VAL A 29 -38.58 12.56 23.06
C VAL A 29 -39.77 13.43 23.47
N ASN A 30 -39.61 14.75 23.56
CA ASN A 30 -40.69 15.68 23.90
C ASN A 30 -41.72 15.86 22.77
N VAL A 31 -41.44 15.37 21.56
CA VAL A 31 -42.30 15.51 20.37
C VAL A 31 -43.02 14.20 20.03
N SER A 32 -42.43 13.04 20.36
CA SER A 32 -43.02 11.73 20.08
C SER A 32 -43.85 11.21 21.25
N SER A 33 -45.09 10.80 21.01
CA SER A 33 -45.94 10.10 21.99
C SER A 33 -45.60 8.61 22.16
N VAL A 34 -44.50 8.14 21.56
CA VAL A 34 -44.06 6.74 21.58
C VAL A 34 -42.83 6.65 22.48
N ASP A 35 -42.95 5.97 23.62
CA ASP A 35 -41.81 5.67 24.47
C ASP A 35 -40.82 4.75 23.72
N ASN A 36 -39.53 5.09 23.78
CA ASN A 36 -38.40 4.34 23.21
C ASN A 36 -38.25 4.37 21.68
N ASN A 37 -38.20 5.55 21.05
CA ASN A 37 -37.67 5.64 19.68
C ASN A 37 -36.19 5.22 19.67
N PRO A 38 -35.80 4.22 18.84
CA PRO A 38 -34.39 3.86 18.69
C PRO A 38 -33.62 5.01 18.05
N ALA A 39 -32.36 5.18 18.47
CA ALA A 39 -31.46 6.15 17.86
C ALA A 39 -31.32 5.86 16.37
N LEU A 40 -31.66 6.84 15.53
CA LEU A 40 -31.48 6.70 14.09
C LEU A 40 -30.00 6.76 13.72
N HIS A 41 -29.65 6.12 12.60
CA HIS A 41 -28.34 6.29 12.01
C HIS A 41 -28.07 7.76 11.63
N PRO A 42 -26.80 8.19 11.57
CA PRO A 42 -26.45 9.53 11.12
C PRO A 42 -27.00 9.82 9.73
N LEU A 43 -27.57 11.01 9.54
CA LEU A 43 -28.07 11.50 8.26
C LEU A 43 -27.04 12.46 7.65
N TRP A 44 -26.62 12.22 6.41
CA TRP A 44 -25.76 13.13 5.66
C TRP A 44 -26.40 13.48 4.31
N VAL A 45 -26.34 14.76 3.94
CA VAL A 45 -26.92 15.24 2.69
C VAL A 45 -25.93 16.07 1.89
N ARG A 46 -25.73 15.69 0.62
CA ARG A 46 -24.86 16.37 -0.34
C ARG A 46 -25.46 17.71 -0.77
N CYS A 47 -24.62 18.72 -0.83
CA CYS A 47 -24.94 20.07 -1.28
C CYS A 47 -24.05 20.46 -2.46
N ASP A 48 -24.57 21.31 -3.34
CA ASP A 48 -23.95 21.69 -4.63
C ASP A 48 -23.06 22.94 -4.53
N MET A 49 -22.77 23.44 -3.33
CA MET A 49 -21.96 24.65 -3.10
C MET A 49 -22.58 25.96 -3.61
N SER A 50 -23.85 25.94 -4.09
CA SER A 50 -24.50 27.14 -4.67
C SER A 50 -24.84 28.25 -3.68
N ASP A 51 -24.78 27.99 -2.37
CA ASP A 51 -25.03 29.00 -1.36
C ASP A 51 -23.78 29.88 -1.10
N PRO A 52 -23.94 31.12 -0.59
CA PRO A 52 -22.80 32.03 -0.39
C PRO A 52 -21.71 31.52 0.56
N ALA A 53 -22.01 30.53 1.43
CA ALA A 53 -21.01 29.94 2.32
C ALA A 53 -20.26 28.76 1.68
N GLY A 54 -20.67 28.30 0.50
CA GLY A 54 -20.06 27.18 -0.21
C GLY A 54 -20.28 25.84 0.51
N THR A 55 -21.51 25.55 0.92
CA THR A 55 -21.84 24.32 1.68
C THR A 55 -21.80 23.11 0.75
N THR A 56 -21.06 22.08 1.17
CA THR A 56 -20.91 20.81 0.45
C THR A 56 -21.62 19.65 1.14
N TRP A 57 -21.77 19.71 2.47
CA TRP A 57 -22.55 18.73 3.22
C TRP A 57 -23.28 19.34 4.41
N PHE A 58 -24.43 18.75 4.71
CA PHE A 58 -25.05 18.81 6.02
C PHE A 58 -25.10 17.42 6.66
N GLY A 59 -24.92 17.37 7.97
CA GLY A 59 -25.00 16.13 8.76
C GLY A 59 -25.89 16.30 9.99
N ALA A 60 -26.52 15.22 10.44
CA ALA A 60 -27.18 15.12 11.73
C ALA A 60 -26.86 13.77 12.38
N GLU A 61 -26.49 13.79 13.66
CA GLU A 61 -26.14 12.59 14.43
C GLU A 61 -26.78 12.64 15.81
N THR A 62 -27.46 11.57 16.19
CA THR A 62 -28.04 11.43 17.53
C THR A 62 -26.96 11.34 18.60
N VAL A 63 -27.13 12.11 19.68
CA VAL A 63 -26.31 12.01 20.88
C VAL A 63 -27.09 11.24 21.93
N CYS A 64 -26.49 10.18 22.46
CA CYS A 64 -27.08 9.37 23.51
C CYS A 64 -26.31 9.52 24.83
N MET A 65 -27.06 9.55 25.94
CA MET A 65 -26.53 9.35 27.30
C MET A 65 -27.09 8.02 27.84
N GLY A 66 -26.24 6.99 27.85
CA GLY A 66 -26.72 5.61 28.05
C GLY A 66 -27.63 5.18 26.90
N ASN A 67 -28.79 4.60 27.21
CA ASN A 67 -29.77 4.15 26.21
C ASN A 67 -30.79 5.22 25.80
N ARG A 68 -30.63 6.47 26.26
CA ARG A 68 -31.57 7.56 25.97
C ARG A 68 -30.95 8.60 25.05
N VAL A 69 -31.71 9.03 24.07
CA VAL A 69 -31.34 10.16 23.19
C VAL A 69 -31.42 11.45 24.01
N SER A 70 -30.31 12.18 24.08
CA SER A 70 -30.16 13.43 24.84
C SER A 70 -30.04 14.67 23.94
N GLY A 71 -29.91 14.48 22.63
CA GLY A 71 -29.79 15.57 21.67
C GLY A 71 -29.39 15.10 20.28
N VAL A 72 -29.13 16.06 19.40
CA VAL A 72 -28.62 15.84 18.04
C VAL A 72 -27.49 16.81 17.76
N LYS A 73 -26.38 16.30 17.23
CA LYS A 73 -25.30 17.09 16.63
C LYS A 73 -25.64 17.39 15.17
N LEU A 74 -25.55 18.66 14.79
CA LEU A 74 -25.75 19.14 13.45
C LEU A 74 -24.39 19.57 12.87
N TYR A 75 -24.05 19.04 11.71
CA TYR A 75 -22.80 19.31 11.00
C TYR A 75 -23.06 20.15 9.76
N SER A 76 -22.16 21.09 9.50
CA SER A 76 -22.08 21.85 8.25
C SER A 76 -20.66 21.76 7.73
N VAL A 77 -20.51 21.29 6.50
CA VAL A 77 -19.22 21.25 5.81
C VAL A 77 -19.26 22.27 4.69
N THR A 78 -18.31 23.20 4.69
CA THR A 78 -18.11 24.14 3.59
C THR A 78 -16.76 23.91 2.96
N CYS A 79 -16.66 24.10 1.66
CA CYS A 79 -15.41 24.01 0.94
C CYS A 79 -15.15 25.34 0.21
N LYS A 80 -13.89 25.68 0.03
CA LYS A 80 -13.46 26.75 -0.87
C LYS A 80 -12.66 26.13 -2.00
N GLY A 81 -12.71 26.78 -3.17
CA GLY A 81 -11.84 26.44 -4.29
C GLY A 81 -10.36 26.57 -3.94
N SER A 82 -9.52 26.13 -4.86
CA SER A 82 -8.06 26.14 -4.69
C SER A 82 -7.52 27.57 -4.56
N THR A 83 -6.60 27.80 -3.63
CA THR A 83 -5.92 29.09 -3.46
C THR A 83 -4.43 28.92 -3.25
N VAL A 84 -3.63 29.72 -3.96
CA VAL A 84 -2.16 29.81 -3.80
C VAL A 84 -1.80 30.82 -2.70
N ASP A 85 -2.67 31.79 -2.47
CA ASP A 85 -2.41 32.87 -1.51
C ASP A 85 -2.60 32.37 -0.07
N LYS A 86 -1.49 32.15 0.63
CA LYS A 86 -1.47 31.80 2.06
C LYS A 86 -2.17 32.85 2.94
N GLY A 87 -2.22 34.12 2.52
CA GLY A 87 -2.92 35.20 3.22
C GLY A 87 -4.44 35.06 3.19
N SER A 88 -4.98 34.34 2.20
CA SER A 88 -6.42 34.06 2.06
C SER A 88 -6.91 32.92 2.96
N LEU A 89 -5.98 32.15 3.55
CA LEU A 89 -6.29 31.05 4.46
C LEU A 89 -6.91 31.59 5.77
N ILE A 90 -7.76 30.76 6.39
CA ILE A 90 -8.32 31.11 7.69
C ILE A 90 -7.22 31.14 8.75
N THR A 91 -7.19 32.17 9.58
CA THR A 91 -6.28 32.25 10.73
C THR A 91 -6.83 31.45 11.92
N LEU A 92 -5.94 30.99 12.81
CA LEU A 92 -6.35 30.29 14.03
C LEU A 92 -7.28 31.13 14.91
N ASP A 93 -7.07 32.45 14.96
CA ASP A 93 -7.93 33.36 15.73
C ASP A 93 -9.33 33.43 15.14
N LYS A 94 -9.45 33.49 13.81
CA LYS A 94 -10.74 33.43 13.14
C LYS A 94 -11.44 32.10 13.35
N LEU A 95 -10.71 30.98 13.33
CA LEU A 95 -11.25 29.66 13.67
C LEU A 95 -11.80 29.60 15.10
N LYS A 96 -11.02 30.10 16.08
CA LYS A 96 -11.45 30.24 17.48
C LYS A 96 -12.65 31.17 17.62
N GLN A 97 -12.71 32.26 16.85
CA GLN A 97 -13.81 33.21 16.86
C GLN A 97 -15.10 32.58 16.31
N GLU A 98 -15.03 31.85 15.20
CA GLU A 98 -16.17 31.12 14.64
C GLU A 98 -16.71 30.08 15.63
N HIS A 99 -15.83 29.35 16.31
CA HIS A 99 -16.22 28.42 17.37
C HIS A 99 -16.89 29.15 18.55
N LYS A 100 -16.29 30.25 19.03
CA LYS A 100 -16.86 31.07 20.11
C LYS A 100 -18.24 31.62 19.77
N LYS A 101 -18.42 32.12 18.55
CA LYS A 101 -19.69 32.68 18.08
C LYS A 101 -20.81 31.63 18.08
N ARG A 102 -20.49 30.36 17.82
CA ARG A 102 -21.47 29.27 17.81
C ARG A 102 -21.80 28.74 19.20
N HIS A 103 -20.80 28.56 20.06
CA HIS A 103 -20.96 27.78 21.30
C HIS A 103 -20.83 28.58 22.59
N HIS A 104 -20.33 29.82 22.53
CA HIS A 104 -20.08 30.66 23.71
C HIS A 104 -19.35 29.92 24.87
N PRO A 105 -18.25 29.19 24.60
CA PRO A 105 -17.63 28.33 25.59
C PRO A 105 -16.80 29.11 26.62
N THR A 106 -16.71 28.57 27.84
CA THR A 106 -15.83 29.09 28.91
C THR A 106 -14.36 28.69 28.70
N SER A 107 -14.11 27.53 28.10
CA SER A 107 -12.78 27.00 27.77
C SER A 107 -12.79 26.32 26.41
N MET A 108 -11.67 26.39 25.68
CA MET A 108 -11.49 25.72 24.38
C MET A 108 -10.15 25.01 24.34
N ALA A 109 -10.11 23.86 23.68
CA ALA A 109 -8.89 23.16 23.32
C ALA A 109 -8.62 23.33 21.82
N ILE A 110 -7.34 23.26 21.43
CA ILE A 110 -6.93 23.26 20.03
C ILE A 110 -6.00 22.07 19.75
N LYS A 111 -6.28 21.35 18.67
CA LYS A 111 -5.52 20.20 18.21
C LYS A 111 -5.13 20.37 16.75
N GLY A 112 -3.93 19.92 16.43
CA GLY A 112 -3.39 19.91 15.07
C GLY A 112 -3.31 18.49 14.54
N SER A 113 -3.47 18.36 13.23
CA SER A 113 -3.24 17.11 12.51
C SER A 113 -2.57 17.38 11.17
N ALA A 114 -1.70 16.49 10.73
CA ALA A 114 -1.11 16.57 9.40
C ALA A 114 -0.84 15.18 8.84
N ARG A 115 -1.00 15.01 7.54
CA ARG A 115 -0.64 13.82 6.79
C ARG A 115 0.44 14.17 5.79
N PHE A 116 1.48 13.35 5.74
CA PHE A 116 2.54 13.43 4.74
C PHE A 116 2.59 12.12 3.95
N ASN A 117 2.92 12.23 2.67
CA ASN A 117 3.22 11.07 1.83
C ASN A 117 4.72 10.79 1.89
N LEU A 118 5.11 9.62 2.37
CA LEU A 118 6.51 9.20 2.46
C LEU A 118 6.92 8.30 1.29
N PHE A 119 5.96 7.58 0.73
CA PHE A 119 6.16 6.67 -0.40
C PHE A 119 4.84 6.44 -1.14
N GLY A 120 4.89 6.40 -2.47
CA GLY A 120 3.74 6.10 -3.32
C GLY A 120 3.99 6.52 -4.76
N SER A 121 2.99 7.14 -5.40
CA SER A 121 3.13 7.66 -6.76
C SER A 121 4.21 8.75 -6.84
N THR A 122 4.94 8.80 -7.95
CA THR A 122 6.06 9.74 -8.17
C THR A 122 5.97 10.25 -9.59
N LEU A 123 6.25 11.53 -9.78
CA LEU A 123 6.32 12.14 -11.10
C LEU A 123 7.76 12.02 -11.62
N VAL A 124 7.93 11.31 -12.73
CA VAL A 124 9.20 11.19 -13.45
C VAL A 124 8.96 11.67 -14.88
N GLU A 125 9.68 12.70 -15.32
CA GLU A 125 9.60 13.20 -16.70
C GLU A 125 8.15 13.47 -17.16
N ASN A 126 7.34 14.12 -16.31
CA ASN A 126 5.91 14.43 -16.52
C ASN A 126 4.98 13.21 -16.65
N THR A 127 5.47 12.01 -16.33
CA THR A 127 4.64 10.80 -16.23
C THR A 127 4.48 10.43 -14.76
N ILE A 128 3.25 10.26 -14.32
CA ILE A 128 2.96 9.76 -12.98
C ILE A 128 3.18 8.25 -13.00
N ILE A 129 4.23 7.79 -12.32
CA ILE A 129 4.39 6.37 -12.01
C ILE A 129 3.51 6.10 -10.79
N GLU A 130 2.30 5.60 -11.05
CA GLU A 130 1.35 5.21 -10.01
C GLU A 130 1.91 4.03 -9.20
N SER A 131 1.70 4.09 -7.88
CA SER A 131 2.02 3.00 -6.96
C SER A 131 0.75 2.62 -6.24
N GLN A 132 0.45 1.33 -6.20
CA GLN A 132 -0.71 0.80 -5.48
C GLN A 132 -0.39 0.64 -3.98
N SER A 133 0.90 0.51 -3.67
CA SER A 133 1.45 0.61 -2.32
C SER A 133 1.62 2.07 -1.92
N SER A 134 1.46 2.36 -0.64
CA SER A 134 1.73 3.69 -0.11
C SER A 134 2.18 3.64 1.34
N VAL A 135 3.05 4.56 1.69
CA VAL A 135 3.42 4.83 3.08
C VAL A 135 3.10 6.29 3.36
N THR A 136 2.12 6.52 4.23
CA THR A 136 1.78 7.85 4.71
C THR A 136 2.00 7.93 6.21
N VAL A 137 2.19 9.12 6.74
CA VAL A 137 2.26 9.33 8.19
C VAL A 137 1.24 10.36 8.62
N ASP A 138 0.44 9.98 9.62
CA ASP A 138 -0.50 10.84 10.30
C ASP A 138 0.07 11.35 11.62
N PHE A 139 0.21 12.67 11.73
CA PHE A 139 0.57 13.37 12.95
C PHE A 139 -0.66 13.93 13.65
N LYS A 140 -0.66 13.87 14.98
CA LYS A 140 -1.62 14.56 15.85
C LYS A 140 -0.91 15.20 17.03
N TRP A 141 -1.24 16.44 17.33
CA TRP A 141 -0.65 17.17 18.47
C TRP A 141 -1.63 18.19 19.06
N SER A 142 -1.25 18.75 20.21
CA SER A 142 -2.01 19.79 20.91
C SER A 142 -1.24 21.11 20.89
N HIS A 143 -1.93 22.21 21.20
CA HIS A 143 -1.34 23.55 21.27
C HIS A 143 -0.83 24.07 19.92
N VAL A 144 -1.74 24.13 18.94
CA VAL A 144 -1.42 24.69 17.62
C VAL A 144 -1.17 26.20 17.71
N GLU A 145 -0.03 26.64 17.19
CA GLU A 145 0.43 28.03 17.22
C GLU A 145 0.20 28.76 15.89
N SER A 146 0.32 28.05 14.77
CA SER A 146 0.10 28.63 13.44
C SER A 146 -0.54 27.67 12.42
N ILE A 147 -1.12 28.24 11.37
CA ILE A 147 -1.67 27.48 10.24
C ILE A 147 -0.52 26.91 9.42
N LEU A 148 -0.65 25.64 9.01
CA LEU A 148 0.40 24.89 8.32
C LEU A 148 1.70 24.75 9.13
N GLU A 149 1.61 24.81 10.47
CA GLU A 149 2.79 24.52 11.29
C GLU A 149 3.24 23.07 11.11
N THR A 150 4.56 22.90 11.11
CA THR A 150 5.19 21.58 11.06
C THR A 150 4.93 20.84 12.37
N PRO A 151 4.54 19.55 12.33
CA PRO A 151 4.29 18.79 13.55
C PRO A 151 5.52 18.75 14.48
N PRO A 152 5.35 19.07 15.79
CA PRO A 152 6.44 19.03 16.74
C PRO A 152 6.90 17.59 17.00
N LEU A 153 8.13 17.41 17.50
CA LEU A 153 8.67 16.07 17.82
C LEU A 153 7.92 15.36 18.96
N SER A 154 7.14 16.10 19.74
CA SER A 154 6.25 15.58 20.80
C SER A 154 4.90 15.09 20.28
N SER A 155 4.64 15.21 18.98
CA SER A 155 3.41 14.72 18.35
C SER A 155 3.29 13.20 18.39
N ILE A 156 2.05 12.72 18.26
CA ILE A 156 1.77 11.31 18.02
C ILE A 156 1.85 11.09 16.51
N ALA A 157 2.73 10.20 16.06
CA ALA A 157 2.85 9.81 14.66
C ALA A 157 2.37 8.37 14.45
N THR A 158 1.52 8.16 13.45
CA THR A 158 1.08 6.84 13.01
C THR A 158 1.43 6.66 11.55
N LEU A 159 2.31 5.70 11.27
CA LEU A 159 2.62 5.28 9.92
C LEU A 159 1.47 4.39 9.43
N ASN A 160 0.91 4.73 8.26
CA ASN A 160 -0.07 3.94 7.55
C ASN A 160 0.62 3.32 6.34
N ILE A 161 0.70 2.00 6.30
CA ILE A 161 1.39 1.24 5.26
C ILE A 161 0.34 0.41 4.53
N LYS A 162 0.09 0.75 3.26
CA LYS A 162 -0.65 -0.09 2.31
C LYS A 162 0.36 -0.78 1.40
N VAL A 163 0.28 -2.09 1.29
CA VAL A 163 1.17 -2.89 0.43
C VAL A 163 0.33 -3.60 -0.62
N ALA A 164 0.68 -3.42 -1.89
CA ALA A 164 0.08 -4.13 -3.00
C ALA A 164 1.05 -5.19 -3.54
N SER A 165 0.54 -6.40 -3.78
CA SER A 165 1.35 -7.45 -4.40
C SER A 165 1.65 -7.08 -5.86
N GLY A 166 2.90 -7.21 -6.28
CA GLY A 166 3.28 -6.88 -7.66
C GLY A 166 3.45 -5.39 -7.96
N ASP A 167 3.48 -4.53 -6.95
CA ASP A 167 3.83 -3.13 -7.15
C ASP A 167 5.26 -3.01 -7.70
N MET A 168 5.41 -2.38 -8.86
CA MET A 168 6.70 -2.18 -9.55
C MET A 168 7.71 -1.38 -8.74
N LYS A 169 7.25 -0.53 -7.81
CA LYS A 169 8.13 0.23 -6.91
C LYS A 169 8.52 -0.54 -5.65
N SER A 170 7.92 -1.71 -5.44
CA SER A 170 8.30 -2.56 -4.33
C SER A 170 9.72 -3.09 -4.56
N PRO A 171 10.60 -3.06 -3.54
CA PRO A 171 11.90 -3.75 -3.64
C PRO A 171 11.72 -5.26 -3.86
N MET A 172 10.55 -5.82 -3.54
CA MET A 172 10.22 -7.23 -3.76
C MET A 172 9.72 -7.55 -5.17
N TYR A 173 9.68 -6.57 -6.10
CA TYR A 173 9.04 -6.75 -7.40
C TYR A 173 9.65 -7.90 -8.24
N GLU A 174 10.98 -8.04 -8.27
CA GLU A 174 11.61 -9.15 -8.99
C GLU A 174 11.26 -10.52 -8.42
N MET A 175 11.11 -10.62 -7.09
CA MET A 175 10.64 -11.83 -6.43
C MET A 175 9.16 -12.10 -6.76
N TYR A 176 8.34 -11.06 -6.87
CA TYR A 176 6.96 -11.18 -7.35
C TYR A 176 6.90 -11.70 -8.79
N ARG A 177 7.73 -11.19 -9.70
CA ARG A 177 7.79 -11.68 -11.09
C ARG A 177 8.15 -13.16 -11.19
N GLU A 178 9.00 -13.62 -10.28
CA GLU A 178 9.34 -15.05 -10.19
C GLU A 178 8.16 -15.89 -9.67
N LEU A 179 7.37 -15.34 -8.74
CA LEU A 179 6.11 -15.95 -8.27
C LEU A 179 5.03 -15.96 -9.38
N GLU A 180 4.94 -14.90 -10.19
CA GLU A 180 4.02 -14.82 -11.32
C GLU A 180 4.31 -15.92 -12.35
N PHE A 181 5.59 -16.14 -12.69
CA PHE A 181 5.97 -17.26 -13.55
C PHE A 181 5.61 -18.62 -12.94
N LEU A 182 5.79 -18.81 -11.63
CA LEU A 182 5.31 -20.02 -10.93
C LEU A 182 3.80 -20.19 -11.03
N GLN A 183 3.04 -19.10 -10.89
CA GLN A 183 1.60 -19.11 -11.01
C GLN A 183 1.17 -19.49 -12.43
N THR A 184 1.83 -18.97 -13.46
CA THR A 184 1.64 -19.38 -14.87
C THR A 184 1.84 -20.89 -15.06
N LEU A 185 2.86 -21.48 -14.44
CA LEU A 185 3.08 -22.94 -14.49
C LEU A 185 1.98 -23.71 -13.76
N ALA A 186 1.58 -23.24 -12.57
CA ALA A 186 0.53 -23.88 -11.77
C ALA A 186 -0.84 -23.82 -12.45
N ASP A 187 -1.16 -22.68 -13.07
CA ASP A 187 -2.38 -22.50 -13.84
C ASP A 187 -2.36 -23.36 -15.10
N GLY A 188 -1.24 -23.42 -15.82
CA GLY A 188 -1.05 -24.33 -16.95
C GLY A 188 -1.29 -25.80 -16.60
N LEU A 189 -0.81 -26.25 -15.44
CA LEU A 189 -1.10 -27.60 -14.93
C LEU A 189 -2.58 -27.82 -14.60
N ARG A 190 -3.27 -26.78 -14.13
CA ARG A 190 -4.67 -26.83 -13.71
C ARG A 190 -5.64 -26.75 -14.89
N THR A 191 -5.35 -25.94 -15.90
CA THR A 191 -6.24 -25.66 -17.04
C THR A 191 -5.85 -26.42 -18.30
N GLY A 192 -4.57 -26.82 -18.44
CA GLY A 192 -4.00 -27.38 -19.66
C GLY A 192 -3.53 -26.32 -20.67
N GLU A 193 -3.75 -25.03 -20.40
CA GLU A 193 -3.39 -23.90 -21.26
C GLU A 193 -2.46 -22.94 -20.52
N THR A 194 -1.33 -22.57 -21.14
CA THR A 194 -0.34 -21.67 -20.54
C THR A 194 -0.13 -20.46 -21.45
N GLU A 195 -0.32 -19.28 -20.89
CA GLU A 195 0.14 -18.03 -21.47
C GLU A 195 1.60 -17.79 -21.02
N TRP A 196 2.55 -18.07 -21.91
CA TRP A 196 3.97 -17.95 -21.59
C TRP A 196 4.39 -16.48 -21.47
N VAL A 197 5.16 -16.19 -20.43
CA VAL A 197 5.76 -14.87 -20.19
C VAL A 197 6.83 -14.60 -21.25
N GLU A 198 6.98 -13.33 -21.67
CA GLU A 198 8.03 -12.94 -22.60
C GLU A 198 9.44 -13.25 -22.04
N PRO A 199 10.35 -13.80 -22.86
CA PRO A 199 11.73 -14.07 -22.45
C PRO A 199 12.45 -12.82 -21.97
N LEU A 200 13.18 -12.96 -20.87
CA LEU A 200 14.10 -11.96 -20.34
C LEU A 200 15.47 -11.98 -21.02
N GLU A 201 15.82 -13.11 -21.64
CA GLU A 201 17.09 -13.28 -22.35
C GLU A 201 16.86 -13.73 -23.79
N ASN A 202 17.75 -13.29 -24.70
CA ASN A 202 17.69 -13.65 -26.12
C ASN A 202 18.09 -15.12 -26.37
N MET A 203 18.82 -15.75 -25.44
CA MET A 203 19.21 -17.15 -25.55
C MET A 203 18.03 -18.05 -25.18
N SER A 204 17.86 -19.15 -25.93
CA SER A 204 16.83 -20.15 -25.60
C SER A 204 17.14 -20.84 -24.26
N ALA A 205 16.09 -21.33 -23.59
CA ALA A 205 16.24 -22.07 -22.33
C ALA A 205 17.18 -23.27 -22.46
N VAL A 206 17.12 -23.98 -23.59
CA VAL A 206 18.00 -25.12 -23.89
C VAL A 206 19.46 -24.67 -23.97
N ASN A 207 19.75 -23.57 -24.66
CA ASN A 207 21.13 -23.05 -24.76
C ASN A 207 21.67 -22.55 -23.42
N LEU A 208 20.84 -21.89 -22.61
CA LEU A 208 21.22 -21.49 -21.25
C LEU A 208 21.50 -22.70 -20.35
N THR A 209 20.72 -23.77 -20.50
CA THR A 209 20.92 -25.02 -19.76
C THR A 209 22.20 -25.72 -20.20
N THR A 210 22.46 -25.81 -21.50
CA THR A 210 23.70 -26.38 -22.04
C THR A 210 24.93 -25.62 -21.53
N ALA A 211 24.92 -24.28 -21.65
CA ALA A 211 26.02 -23.44 -21.17
C ALA A 211 26.27 -23.63 -19.67
N PHE A 212 25.20 -23.75 -18.87
CA PHE A 212 25.33 -24.02 -17.43
C PHE A 212 25.96 -25.39 -17.13
N LEU A 213 25.60 -26.43 -17.88
CA LEU A 213 26.18 -27.76 -17.71
C LEU A 213 27.67 -27.76 -18.09
N GLU A 214 28.03 -27.06 -19.17
CA GLU A 214 29.43 -26.87 -19.59
C GLU A 214 30.24 -26.10 -18.53
N GLU A 215 29.71 -25.00 -17.98
CA GLU A 215 30.32 -24.23 -16.89
C GLU A 215 30.64 -25.11 -15.68
N LEU A 216 29.75 -26.03 -15.31
CA LEU A 216 29.95 -26.96 -14.19
C LEU A 216 31.05 -27.99 -14.48
N GLN A 217 31.08 -28.53 -15.70
CA GLN A 217 32.12 -29.46 -16.12
C GLN A 217 33.49 -28.78 -16.13
N ASP A 218 33.58 -27.56 -16.64
CA ASP A 218 34.83 -26.82 -16.72
C ASP A 218 35.29 -26.36 -15.34
N THR A 219 34.36 -25.99 -14.45
CA THR A 219 34.67 -25.72 -13.04
C THR A 219 35.19 -26.98 -12.34
N ALA A 220 34.61 -28.16 -12.61
CA ALA A 220 35.08 -29.42 -12.05
C ALA A 220 36.49 -29.79 -12.56
N LYS A 221 36.76 -29.62 -13.85
CA LYS A 221 38.10 -29.79 -14.44
C LYS A 221 39.10 -28.79 -13.84
N SER A 222 38.72 -27.52 -13.74
CA SER A 222 39.56 -26.47 -13.16
C SER A 222 39.83 -26.68 -11.66
N LEU A 223 38.88 -27.19 -10.89
CA LEU A 223 39.08 -27.56 -9.48
C LEU A 223 39.99 -28.79 -9.32
N GLN A 224 39.89 -29.76 -10.24
CA GLN A 224 40.83 -30.89 -10.31
C GLN A 224 42.25 -30.41 -10.70
N GLU A 225 42.37 -29.39 -11.54
CA GLU A 225 43.65 -28.77 -11.93
C GLU A 225 44.20 -27.80 -10.86
N LYS A 226 43.33 -27.07 -10.14
CA LYS A 226 43.68 -26.13 -9.05
C LYS A 226 43.95 -26.81 -7.72
N ALA A 227 43.66 -28.11 -7.58
CA ALA A 227 44.25 -28.94 -6.54
C ALA A 227 45.80 -28.98 -6.61
N ALA A 228 46.41 -28.42 -7.67
CA ALA A 228 47.83 -28.21 -7.82
C ALA A 228 48.34 -26.75 -7.68
N LYS A 229 47.52 -25.75 -7.32
CA LYS A 229 47.99 -24.41 -6.86
C LYS A 229 46.83 -23.49 -6.44
N THR A 230 46.95 -22.96 -5.22
CA THR A 230 46.06 -21.98 -4.59
C THR A 230 46.36 -20.55 -5.07
N ALA A 231 45.33 -19.76 -5.38
CA ALA A 231 45.18 -18.37 -4.92
C ALA A 231 43.86 -17.73 -5.40
N ASP A 232 43.36 -16.87 -4.52
CA ASP A 232 42.14 -16.07 -4.48
C ASP A 232 41.66 -15.38 -5.77
N ILE A 233 40.34 -15.21 -5.86
CA ILE A 233 39.71 -14.17 -6.69
C ILE A 233 38.65 -13.44 -5.86
N THR A 234 38.97 -12.20 -5.49
CA THR A 234 38.05 -11.22 -4.93
C THR A 234 37.22 -10.59 -6.06
N LYS A 235 35.89 -10.63 -5.97
CA LYS A 235 34.98 -9.95 -6.92
C LYS A 235 34.56 -8.58 -6.38
N LEU A 236 34.89 -7.55 -7.15
CA LEU A 236 34.45 -6.16 -7.00
C LEU A 236 32.94 -6.08 -7.31
N LYS A 237 32.13 -5.65 -6.33
CA LYS A 237 30.71 -5.34 -6.54
C LYS A 237 30.58 -3.87 -6.96
N THR A 238 30.04 -3.66 -8.16
CA THR A 238 29.55 -2.37 -8.64
C THR A 238 28.28 -2.00 -7.87
N GLU A 239 28.18 -0.74 -7.46
CA GLU A 239 27.04 -0.15 -6.73
C GLU A 239 25.73 -0.28 -7.52
N THR A 240 25.03 -1.40 -7.36
CA THR A 240 23.63 -1.56 -7.77
C THR A 240 22.82 -1.88 -6.53
N ASP A 241 21.88 -0.98 -6.25
CA ASP A 241 20.83 -0.98 -5.25
C ASP A 241 21.05 -1.83 -4.00
N ILE A 242 21.40 -1.15 -2.91
CA ILE A 242 21.52 -1.69 -1.55
C ILE A 242 20.37 -2.67 -1.22
N PHE A 243 19.14 -2.38 -1.65
CA PHE A 243 17.97 -3.25 -1.45
C PHE A 243 18.00 -4.56 -2.25
N ASN A 244 18.41 -4.54 -3.52
CA ASN A 244 18.52 -5.75 -4.32
C ASN A 244 19.58 -6.70 -3.73
N SER A 245 20.63 -6.13 -3.14
CA SER A 245 21.68 -6.91 -2.48
C SER A 245 21.23 -7.66 -1.22
N PHE A 246 20.21 -7.16 -0.51
CA PHE A 246 19.61 -7.84 0.65
C PHE A 246 18.68 -8.99 0.25
N LEU A 247 18.13 -8.93 -0.96
CA LEU A 247 17.13 -9.89 -1.44
C LEU A 247 17.73 -11.06 -2.22
N GLU A 248 18.86 -10.85 -2.88
CA GLU A 248 19.52 -11.90 -3.65
C GLU A 248 20.31 -12.86 -2.75
N ARG A 249 19.80 -14.08 -2.62
CA ARG A 249 20.51 -15.16 -1.96
C ARG A 249 21.68 -15.63 -2.84
N GLY A 250 22.90 -15.59 -2.30
CA GLY A 250 24.13 -15.92 -3.04
C GLY A 250 24.52 -17.40 -3.05
N ASP A 251 23.98 -18.23 -2.16
CA ASP A 251 24.31 -19.65 -2.00
C ASP A 251 23.31 -20.57 -2.71
N LEU A 252 22.89 -20.23 -3.93
CA LEU A 252 21.97 -21.06 -4.72
C LEU A 252 22.58 -22.42 -5.06
N ASP A 253 21.84 -23.50 -4.80
CA ASP A 253 22.25 -24.82 -5.24
C ASP A 253 22.02 -25.05 -6.74
N PHE A 254 22.39 -26.23 -7.25
CA PHE A 254 22.24 -26.56 -8.66
C PHE A 254 20.80 -26.45 -9.17
N VAL A 255 19.82 -26.92 -8.39
CA VAL A 255 18.42 -26.93 -8.80
C VAL A 255 17.89 -25.51 -8.90
N GLU A 256 18.31 -24.66 -7.97
CA GLU A 256 17.91 -23.25 -7.89
C GLU A 256 18.58 -22.42 -8.99
N GLN A 257 19.86 -22.69 -9.28
CA GLN A 257 20.58 -22.07 -10.40
C GLN A 257 20.00 -22.48 -11.76
N LEU A 258 19.55 -23.73 -11.89
CA LEU A 258 18.86 -24.22 -13.08
C LEU A 258 17.51 -23.51 -13.25
N TRP A 259 16.73 -23.38 -12.17
CA TRP A 259 15.48 -22.62 -12.17
C TRP A 259 15.68 -21.17 -12.64
N VAL A 260 16.66 -20.45 -12.08
CA VAL A 260 16.95 -19.05 -12.44
C VAL A 260 17.24 -18.88 -13.93
N ARG A 261 17.90 -19.87 -14.56
CA ARG A 261 18.19 -19.84 -16.00
C ARG A 261 16.98 -20.20 -16.84
N MET A 262 16.28 -21.29 -16.48
CA MET A 262 15.12 -21.76 -17.24
C MET A 262 13.99 -20.72 -17.24
N ARG A 263 13.67 -20.11 -16.09
CA ARG A 263 12.54 -19.15 -16.01
C ARG A 263 12.70 -17.92 -16.90
N LYS A 264 13.93 -17.59 -17.30
CA LYS A 264 14.22 -16.41 -18.11
C LYS A 264 13.94 -16.60 -19.60
N SER A 265 13.84 -17.84 -20.07
CA SER A 265 13.80 -18.13 -21.51
C SER A 265 12.87 -19.27 -21.91
N VAL A 266 12.20 -19.93 -20.96
CA VAL A 266 11.19 -20.95 -21.28
C VAL A 266 9.97 -20.28 -21.91
N THR A 267 9.60 -20.73 -23.11
CA THR A 267 8.44 -20.22 -23.87
C THR A 267 7.48 -21.32 -24.30
N SER A 268 7.78 -22.57 -23.95
CA SER A 268 6.97 -23.72 -24.34
C SER A 268 7.18 -24.90 -23.40
N TYR A 269 6.23 -25.82 -23.41
CA TYR A 269 6.36 -27.12 -22.72
C TYR A 269 7.54 -27.94 -23.25
N GLN A 270 7.87 -27.79 -24.54
CA GLN A 270 8.98 -28.48 -25.18
C GLN A 270 10.33 -28.01 -24.63
N ASP A 271 10.50 -26.69 -24.42
CA ASP A 271 11.71 -26.13 -23.80
C ASP A 271 12.00 -26.78 -22.45
N ILE A 272 10.96 -26.94 -21.61
CA ILE A 272 11.09 -27.57 -20.29
C ILE A 272 11.54 -29.02 -20.43
N GLY A 273 10.89 -29.78 -21.32
CA GLY A 273 11.22 -31.18 -21.59
C GLY A 273 12.65 -31.36 -22.07
N ASP A 274 13.10 -30.53 -23.01
CA ASP A 274 14.44 -30.60 -23.57
C ASP A 274 15.52 -30.20 -22.56
N CYS A 275 15.30 -29.16 -21.76
CA CYS A 275 16.21 -28.77 -20.68
C CYS A 275 16.37 -29.88 -19.63
N LEU A 276 15.25 -30.46 -19.17
CA LEU A 276 15.29 -31.55 -18.19
C LEU A 276 15.91 -32.82 -18.77
N LYS A 277 15.74 -33.07 -20.08
CA LYS A 277 16.39 -34.19 -20.76
C LYS A 277 17.90 -34.03 -20.74
N LEU A 278 18.43 -32.85 -21.08
CA LEU A 278 19.88 -32.57 -20.99
C LEU A 278 20.42 -32.83 -19.59
N VAL A 279 19.73 -32.31 -18.56
CA VAL A 279 20.16 -32.47 -17.16
C VAL A 279 20.11 -33.93 -16.72
N THR A 280 19.03 -34.65 -17.04
CA THR A 280 18.89 -36.07 -16.65
C THR A 280 19.88 -36.97 -17.37
N GLU A 281 20.21 -36.70 -18.63
CA GLU A 281 21.27 -37.40 -19.37
C GLU A 281 22.65 -37.12 -18.76
N ALA A 282 22.99 -35.86 -18.48
CA ALA A 282 24.26 -35.50 -17.85
C ALA A 282 24.44 -36.16 -16.46
N LEU A 283 23.36 -36.26 -15.67
CA LEU A 283 23.37 -37.00 -14.40
C LEU A 283 23.55 -38.50 -14.62
N ARG A 284 22.83 -39.10 -15.59
CA ARG A 284 22.85 -40.54 -15.87
C ARG A 284 24.22 -41.03 -16.34
N TYR A 285 24.87 -40.28 -17.21
CA TYR A 285 26.21 -40.61 -17.68
C TYR A 285 27.31 -40.19 -16.69
N GLY A 286 26.96 -39.48 -15.62
CA GLY A 286 27.90 -39.07 -14.57
C GLY A 286 28.78 -37.90 -14.98
N ASP A 287 28.39 -37.15 -16.02
CA ASP A 287 29.11 -35.98 -16.54
C ASP A 287 29.13 -34.83 -15.51
N ILE A 288 28.13 -34.79 -14.63
CA ILE A 288 28.02 -33.81 -13.55
C ILE A 288 27.76 -34.50 -12.20
N LYS A 289 28.27 -33.90 -11.11
CA LYS A 289 27.95 -34.25 -9.72
C LYS A 289 27.61 -32.97 -8.94
N PRO A 290 26.47 -32.35 -9.24
CA PRO A 290 26.12 -31.06 -8.68
C PRO A 290 25.86 -31.15 -7.18
N TRP A 291 26.05 -30.07 -6.43
CA TRP A 291 25.67 -29.97 -5.02
C TRP A 291 24.23 -29.47 -4.88
N ILE A 292 23.52 -29.99 -3.87
CA ILE A 292 22.14 -29.59 -3.51
C ILE A 292 22.01 -29.36 -2.01
N HIS A 293 21.06 -28.50 -1.61
CA HIS A 293 20.70 -28.34 -0.21
C HIS A 293 20.06 -29.61 0.36
N ARG A 294 20.26 -29.86 1.66
CA ARG A 294 19.80 -31.08 2.34
C ARG A 294 18.28 -31.18 2.51
N ASP A 295 17.60 -30.04 2.52
CA ASP A 295 16.15 -29.92 2.73
C ASP A 295 15.36 -29.83 1.40
N SER A 296 16.04 -29.90 0.25
CA SER A 296 15.38 -29.91 -1.07
C SER A 296 14.57 -31.19 -1.28
N SER A 297 13.31 -31.04 -1.68
CA SER A 297 12.34 -32.14 -1.75
C SER A 297 11.82 -32.43 -3.15
N SER A 298 12.19 -31.59 -4.12
CA SER A 298 11.82 -31.72 -5.52
C SER A 298 12.23 -33.05 -6.14
N SER A 299 11.50 -33.45 -7.18
CA SER A 299 11.78 -34.66 -7.95
C SER A 299 13.18 -34.66 -8.54
N LEU A 300 13.67 -33.50 -9.02
CA LEU A 300 15.03 -33.37 -9.54
C LEU A 300 16.08 -33.54 -8.44
N SER A 301 15.85 -33.02 -7.23
CA SER A 301 16.76 -33.19 -6.09
C SER A 301 16.94 -34.67 -5.74
N LYS A 302 15.85 -35.46 -5.77
CA LYS A 302 15.88 -36.91 -5.53
C LYS A 302 16.70 -37.64 -6.58
N LEU A 303 16.57 -37.26 -7.86
CA LEU A 303 17.36 -37.84 -8.96
C LEU A 303 18.86 -37.53 -8.82
N ILE A 304 19.20 -36.33 -8.35
CA ILE A 304 20.59 -35.96 -8.08
C ILE A 304 21.17 -36.80 -6.93
N LEU A 305 20.42 -37.01 -5.84
CA LEU A 305 20.88 -37.89 -4.75
C LEU A 305 21.09 -39.33 -5.22
N GLN A 306 20.20 -39.83 -6.07
CA GLN A 306 20.30 -41.14 -6.71
C GLN A 306 21.53 -41.27 -7.63
N SER A 307 21.88 -40.20 -8.36
CA SER A 307 23.03 -40.20 -9.27
C SER A 307 24.36 -40.40 -8.54
N TYR A 308 24.49 -39.92 -7.31
CA TYR A 308 25.68 -40.15 -6.49
C TYR A 308 25.95 -41.64 -6.22
N HIS A 309 24.90 -42.46 -6.24
CA HIS A 309 24.97 -43.91 -6.08
C HIS A 309 24.97 -44.68 -7.40
N GLN A 310 25.06 -43.99 -8.55
CA GLN A 310 25.03 -44.56 -9.90
C GLN A 310 23.76 -45.39 -10.20
N GLN A 311 22.67 -45.11 -9.49
CA GLN A 311 21.37 -45.77 -9.67
C GLN A 311 20.30 -44.69 -9.87
N ILE A 312 20.19 -44.18 -11.09
CA ILE A 312 19.14 -43.21 -11.44
C ILE A 312 17.93 -43.92 -12.00
N ASP A 313 16.78 -43.70 -11.39
CA ASP A 313 15.51 -44.22 -11.91
C ASP A 313 15.17 -43.63 -13.28
N HIS A 314 14.48 -44.41 -14.12
CA HIS A 314 14.00 -43.89 -15.39
C HIS A 314 12.89 -42.86 -15.16
N VAL A 315 13.15 -41.61 -15.53
CA VAL A 315 12.16 -40.53 -15.50
C VAL A 315 11.49 -40.42 -16.85
N SER A 316 10.18 -40.62 -16.90
CA SER A 316 9.39 -40.34 -18.10
C SER A 316 9.08 -38.85 -18.19
N LEU A 317 9.82 -38.13 -19.03
CA LEU A 317 9.57 -36.70 -19.32
C LEU A 317 8.42 -36.52 -20.31
N THR A 318 7.27 -37.13 -20.02
CA THR A 318 6.06 -37.07 -20.85
C THR A 318 4.87 -36.54 -20.05
N GLY A 319 3.88 -36.02 -20.78
CA GLY A 319 2.69 -35.40 -20.17
C GLY A 319 3.06 -34.18 -19.32
N ILE A 320 2.47 -34.09 -18.12
CA ILE A 320 2.65 -32.95 -17.20
C ILE A 320 3.93 -33.02 -16.34
N THR A 321 4.64 -34.15 -16.39
CA THR A 321 5.80 -34.41 -15.52
C THR A 321 6.88 -33.33 -15.62
N PRO A 322 7.31 -32.87 -16.81
CA PRO A 322 8.35 -31.83 -16.93
C PRO A 322 7.95 -30.51 -16.24
N VAL A 323 6.69 -30.12 -16.38
CA VAL A 323 6.14 -28.89 -15.82
C VAL A 323 6.04 -28.99 -14.31
N GLN A 324 5.59 -30.13 -13.79
CA GLN A 324 5.56 -30.39 -12.35
C GLN A 324 6.97 -30.33 -11.76
N MET A 325 7.98 -30.91 -12.42
CA MET A 325 9.36 -30.81 -11.98
C MET A 325 9.84 -29.37 -11.93
N LEU A 326 9.59 -28.56 -12.97
CA LEU A 326 9.97 -27.15 -12.98
C LEU A 326 9.24 -26.33 -11.90
N LEU A 327 7.95 -26.59 -11.69
CA LEU A 327 7.16 -25.96 -10.63
C LEU A 327 7.73 -26.29 -9.23
N GLU A 328 8.07 -27.55 -8.97
CA GLU A 328 8.70 -27.98 -7.72
C GLU A 328 10.04 -27.27 -7.48
N MET A 329 10.85 -27.07 -8.53
CA MET A 329 12.13 -26.36 -8.43
C MET A 329 11.93 -24.92 -7.98
N GLY A 330 11.03 -24.18 -8.61
CA GLY A 330 10.78 -22.79 -8.24
C GLY A 330 10.10 -22.66 -6.88
N LEU A 331 9.17 -23.55 -6.50
CA LEU A 331 8.56 -23.56 -5.17
C LEU A 331 9.58 -23.76 -4.05
N ASP A 332 10.52 -24.70 -4.23
CA ASP A 332 11.58 -24.94 -3.25
C ASP A 332 12.53 -23.72 -3.15
N LYS A 333 12.89 -23.08 -4.28
CA LYS A 333 13.68 -21.84 -4.28
C LYS A 333 12.96 -20.70 -3.57
N MET A 334 11.74 -20.38 -3.99
CA MET A 334 10.97 -19.25 -3.44
C MET A 334 10.78 -19.39 -1.94
N ARG A 335 10.48 -20.61 -1.47
CA ARG A 335 10.36 -20.89 -0.03
C ARG A 335 11.65 -20.50 0.71
N LYS A 336 12.81 -20.91 0.19
CA LYS A 336 14.10 -20.59 0.80
C LYS A 336 14.46 -19.11 0.68
N ASP A 337 14.08 -18.43 -0.40
CA ASP A 337 14.31 -16.98 -0.57
C ASP A 337 13.51 -16.17 0.46
N TYR A 338 12.21 -16.46 0.60
CA TYR A 338 11.37 -15.82 1.61
C TYR A 338 11.83 -16.14 3.03
N ILE A 339 12.25 -17.38 3.31
CA ILE A 339 12.83 -17.74 4.62
C ILE A 339 14.12 -16.97 4.87
N ASN A 340 15.04 -16.94 3.89
CA ASN A 340 16.30 -16.23 4.01
C ASN A 340 16.07 -14.73 4.29
N TYR A 341 15.16 -14.10 3.56
CA TYR A 341 14.83 -12.70 3.78
C TYR A 341 14.15 -12.47 5.14
N LEU A 342 13.04 -13.14 5.42
CA LEU A 342 12.24 -12.86 6.62
C LEU A 342 12.93 -13.25 7.92
N ILE A 343 13.76 -14.29 7.90
CA ILE A 343 14.48 -14.77 9.08
C ILE A 343 15.90 -14.20 9.15
N GLY A 344 16.59 -14.10 8.01
CA GLY A 344 17.93 -13.52 7.95
C GLY A 344 17.95 -12.05 8.33
N GLU A 345 16.92 -11.28 7.96
CA GLU A 345 16.74 -9.90 8.38
C GLU A 345 16.01 -9.76 9.73
N GLU A 346 15.85 -10.86 10.48
CA GLU A 346 15.23 -10.90 11.82
C GLU A 346 13.81 -10.31 11.89
N LEU A 347 13.09 -10.25 10.77
CA LEU A 347 11.72 -9.73 10.68
C LEU A 347 10.70 -10.66 11.33
N THR A 348 10.98 -11.97 11.32
CA THR A 348 10.18 -12.98 12.00
C THR A 348 10.97 -14.25 12.34
N THR A 349 10.29 -15.19 12.98
CA THR A 349 10.76 -16.57 13.20
C THR A 349 9.92 -17.54 12.37
N LEU A 350 10.43 -18.75 12.09
CA LEU A 350 9.69 -19.81 11.36
C LEU A 350 8.26 -20.05 11.91
N ASN A 351 8.05 -19.78 13.21
CA ASN A 351 6.79 -20.02 13.89
C ASN A 351 5.75 -18.90 13.68
N HIS A 352 6.15 -17.66 13.37
CA HIS A 352 5.28 -16.47 13.44
C HIS A 352 5.02 -15.82 12.07
N MET A 353 4.18 -16.43 11.24
CA MET A 353 3.71 -15.81 9.99
C MET A 353 2.28 -15.28 10.17
N HIS A 354 2.09 -13.95 10.08
CA HIS A 354 0.84 -13.24 10.40
C HIS A 354 -0.41 -13.77 9.66
N TYR A 355 -0.27 -14.16 8.38
CA TYR A 355 -1.36 -14.73 7.57
C TYR A 355 -1.75 -16.17 7.94
N LYS A 356 -1.18 -16.75 9.01
CA LYS A 356 -1.66 -18.04 9.53
C LYS A 356 -3.04 -17.94 10.20
N THR A 357 -3.47 -16.76 10.63
CA THR A 357 -4.69 -16.59 11.45
C THR A 357 -5.73 -15.63 10.86
N HIS A 358 -5.45 -14.98 9.72
CA HIS A 358 -6.37 -14.06 9.05
C HIS A 358 -6.34 -14.28 7.54
N PRO A 359 -7.47 -14.14 6.82
CA PRO A 359 -7.48 -14.21 5.36
C PRO A 359 -6.64 -13.07 4.76
N TYR A 360 -6.13 -13.28 3.55
CA TYR A 360 -5.50 -12.23 2.76
C TYR A 360 -6.50 -11.10 2.49
N ASP A 361 -6.08 -9.86 2.71
CA ASP A 361 -6.86 -8.64 2.49
C ASP A 361 -5.93 -7.60 1.86
N GLU A 362 -6.12 -7.36 0.56
CA GLU A 362 -5.31 -6.42 -0.23
C GLU A 362 -5.60 -4.95 0.12
N GLU A 363 -6.77 -4.68 0.70
CA GLU A 363 -7.15 -3.35 1.15
C GLU A 363 -6.73 -3.07 2.59
N HIS A 364 -6.01 -4.01 3.21
CA HIS A 364 -5.52 -3.85 4.57
C HIS A 364 -4.47 -2.73 4.68
N GLU A 365 -4.71 -1.80 5.61
CA GLU A 365 -3.76 -0.74 5.95
C GLU A 365 -3.14 -1.05 7.32
N PHE A 366 -1.85 -1.33 7.33
CA PHE A 366 -1.10 -1.56 8.58
C PHE A 366 -0.83 -0.23 9.28
N LYS A 367 -1.06 -0.18 10.59
CA LYS A 367 -0.85 1.02 11.43
C LYS A 367 0.24 0.79 12.44
N LEU A 368 1.30 1.58 12.35
CA LEU A 368 2.44 1.51 13.27
C LEU A 368 2.64 2.86 13.96
N GLN A 369 2.58 2.88 15.29
CA GLN A 369 2.95 4.07 16.04
C GLN A 369 4.46 4.21 16.07
N ILE A 370 4.95 5.40 15.71
CA ILE A 370 6.38 5.71 15.66
C ILE A 370 6.67 7.00 16.40
N LYS A 371 7.94 7.21 16.77
CA LYS A 371 8.40 8.50 17.28
C LYS A 371 8.67 9.43 16.10
N PRO A 372 8.14 10.66 16.07
CA PRO A 372 8.40 11.63 15.00
C PRO A 372 9.89 11.85 14.69
N ALA A 373 10.74 11.80 15.72
CA ALA A 373 12.18 11.96 15.58
C ALA A 373 12.87 10.92 14.67
N LEU A 374 12.25 9.75 14.44
CA LEU A 374 12.81 8.72 13.55
C LEU A 374 12.67 9.07 12.07
N ILE A 375 11.72 9.95 11.72
CA ILE A 375 11.39 10.31 10.34
C ILE A 375 11.41 11.81 10.10
N SER A 376 12.03 12.59 11.00
CA SER A 376 12.01 14.06 10.96
C SER A 376 12.49 14.62 9.62
N HIS A 377 13.52 14.00 9.04
CA HIS A 377 14.06 14.36 7.73
C HIS A 377 13.05 14.19 6.58
N SER A 378 12.09 13.27 6.72
CA SER A 378 11.13 12.94 5.66
C SER A 378 9.87 13.82 5.65
N TYR A 379 9.65 14.64 6.68
CA TYR A 379 8.44 15.49 6.75
C TYR A 379 8.70 16.96 7.10
N GLN A 380 9.82 17.30 7.76
CA GLN A 380 10.02 18.67 8.24
C GLN A 380 10.27 19.69 7.13
N GLN A 381 10.73 19.25 5.96
CA GLN A 381 10.97 20.10 4.78
C GLN A 381 9.87 19.93 3.72
N GLU A 382 8.95 19.01 3.92
CA GLU A 382 7.89 18.68 2.98
C GLU A 382 6.60 19.44 3.30
N GLN A 383 5.73 19.57 2.31
CA GLN A 383 4.36 20.06 2.53
C GLN A 383 3.42 18.89 2.85
N PRO A 384 2.50 19.06 3.82
CA PRO A 384 1.52 18.02 4.10
C PRO A 384 0.49 17.92 2.97
N VAL A 385 0.13 16.69 2.59
CA VAL A 385 -0.99 16.42 1.66
C VAL A 385 -2.34 16.78 2.30
N LEU A 386 -2.40 16.73 3.63
CA LEU A 386 -3.53 17.18 4.42
C LEU A 386 -3.02 17.80 5.72
N TRP A 387 -3.42 19.03 6.02
CA TRP A 387 -3.19 19.67 7.30
C TRP A 387 -4.53 20.07 7.92
N GLY A 388 -4.65 20.04 9.23
CA GLY A 388 -5.89 20.44 9.89
C GLY A 388 -5.69 20.98 11.29
N ALA A 389 -6.57 21.89 11.66
CA ALA A 389 -6.72 22.38 13.03
C ALA A 389 -8.16 22.21 13.49
N GLU A 390 -8.33 21.74 14.71
CA GLU A 390 -9.62 21.51 15.36
C GLU A 390 -9.67 22.29 16.67
N VAL A 391 -10.70 23.13 16.82
CA VAL A 391 -11.08 23.77 18.09
C VAL A 391 -12.25 23.01 18.66
N SER A 392 -12.16 22.59 19.92
CA SER A 392 -13.25 21.91 20.62
C SER A 392 -13.59 22.55 21.96
N SER A 393 -14.84 22.40 22.38
CA SER A 393 -15.32 22.77 23.72
C SER A 393 -16.43 21.82 24.19
N GLY A 394 -16.65 21.78 25.50
CA GLY A 394 -17.53 20.80 26.14
C GLY A 394 -16.80 19.52 26.57
N HIS A 395 -17.54 18.50 26.99
CA HIS A 395 -16.98 17.24 27.46
C HIS A 395 -17.84 16.04 27.05
N GLY A 396 -17.21 14.89 26.86
CA GLY A 396 -17.88 13.64 26.52
C GLY A 396 -18.75 13.73 25.27
N SER A 397 -19.97 13.21 25.36
CA SER A 397 -20.93 13.18 24.24
C SER A 397 -21.42 14.57 23.83
N CYS A 398 -21.28 15.59 24.69
CA CYS A 398 -21.65 16.97 24.41
C CYS A 398 -20.51 17.81 23.80
N GLU A 399 -19.32 17.24 23.56
CA GLU A 399 -18.22 17.97 22.93
C GLU A 399 -18.62 18.43 21.51
N VAL A 400 -18.45 19.72 21.24
CA VAL A 400 -18.68 20.36 19.94
C VAL A 400 -17.34 20.82 19.35
N ARG A 401 -17.25 20.81 18.02
CA ARG A 401 -16.00 20.99 17.30
C ARG A 401 -16.17 21.92 16.10
N THR A 402 -15.14 22.70 15.83
CA THR A 402 -14.99 23.50 14.63
C THR A 402 -13.60 23.27 14.09
N SER A 403 -13.49 22.70 12.90
CA SER A 403 -12.21 22.38 12.29
C SER A 403 -12.06 22.97 10.89
N VAL A 404 -10.81 23.19 10.51
CA VAL A 404 -10.40 23.47 9.14
C VAL A 404 -9.43 22.39 8.70
N GLN A 405 -9.55 21.97 7.44
CA GLN A 405 -8.65 21.09 6.73
C GLN A 405 -8.16 21.78 5.46
N LEU A 406 -6.85 21.74 5.24
CA LEU A 406 -6.16 22.23 4.06
C LEU A 406 -5.58 21.02 3.33
N SER A 407 -5.85 20.87 2.04
CA SER A 407 -5.39 19.73 1.25
C SER A 407 -4.97 20.14 -0.15
N ASP A 408 -4.09 19.34 -0.75
CA ASP A 408 -3.64 19.47 -2.14
C ASP A 408 -4.73 19.13 -3.17
N ARG A 409 -5.76 18.38 -2.76
CA ARG A 409 -6.93 18.01 -3.55
C ARG A 409 -8.26 18.30 -2.84
N PRO A 410 -9.38 18.43 -3.55
CA PRO A 410 -10.69 18.57 -2.91
C PRO A 410 -11.01 17.36 -2.02
N LEU A 411 -11.53 17.63 -0.81
CA LEU A 411 -12.02 16.57 0.11
C LEU A 411 -13.48 16.17 -0.17
N VAL A 412 -14.04 16.63 -1.28
CA VAL A 412 -15.42 16.40 -1.68
C VAL A 412 -15.44 15.93 -3.14
N ASP A 413 -16.06 14.78 -3.39
CA ASP A 413 -16.09 14.10 -4.68
C ASP A 413 -17.22 14.58 -5.59
N HIS A 414 -18.34 15.04 -5.02
CA HIS A 414 -19.55 15.39 -5.75
C HIS A 414 -19.61 16.84 -6.24
N VAL A 415 -18.60 17.66 -5.92
CA VAL A 415 -18.49 19.06 -6.38
C VAL A 415 -17.31 19.16 -7.34
N ILE A 416 -17.59 19.66 -8.54
CA ILE A 416 -16.57 19.93 -9.55
C ILE A 416 -16.08 21.36 -9.33
N PHE A 417 -14.79 21.51 -9.07
CA PHE A 417 -14.14 22.83 -9.03
C PHE A 417 -13.63 23.12 -10.44
N GLU A 418 -14.06 24.24 -11.02
CA GLU A 418 -13.42 24.75 -12.25
C GLU A 418 -11.96 25.08 -11.90
N MET A 419 -11.03 24.38 -12.53
CA MET A 419 -9.60 24.67 -12.38
C MET A 419 -9.28 25.85 -13.27
N ASP A 420 -9.18 27.05 -12.69
CA ASP A 420 -8.72 28.26 -13.40
C ASP A 420 -7.20 28.27 -13.69
N TYR A 421 -6.55 27.10 -13.71
CA TYR A 421 -5.15 27.01 -14.11
C TYR A 421 -5.06 26.74 -15.62
N PRO A 422 -4.47 27.64 -16.42
CA PRO A 422 -4.00 27.25 -17.74
C PRO A 422 -2.98 26.12 -17.56
N ASN A 423 -2.99 25.13 -18.46
CA ASN A 423 -1.98 24.08 -18.57
C ASN A 423 -0.59 24.58 -18.13
N GLU A 424 0.02 23.84 -17.21
CA GLU A 424 1.38 23.97 -16.71
C GLU A 424 2.29 24.71 -17.70
N THR A 425 2.65 25.95 -17.38
CA THR A 425 3.74 26.61 -18.09
C THR A 425 5.03 25.90 -17.75
N VAL A 426 5.63 25.35 -18.79
CA VAL A 426 7.04 24.92 -18.91
C VAL A 426 7.95 26.05 -18.41
N ASN A 427 8.20 26.12 -17.10
CA ASN A 427 9.36 26.75 -16.48
C ASN A 427 9.35 26.42 -14.99
N GLY A 428 10.42 25.74 -14.54
CA GLY A 428 10.60 25.27 -13.17
C GLY A 428 10.94 26.36 -12.15
N ASP A 429 10.07 27.37 -12.02
CA ASP A 429 10.02 28.20 -10.81
C ASP A 429 8.99 27.60 -9.87
N SER A 430 9.36 27.38 -8.61
CA SER A 430 8.52 26.72 -7.61
C SER A 430 7.27 27.55 -7.30
N GLU A 431 6.18 27.32 -8.03
CA GLU A 431 4.88 27.83 -7.65
C GLU A 431 4.48 27.19 -6.32
N SER A 432 4.11 28.01 -5.34
CA SER A 432 3.63 27.50 -4.05
C SER A 432 2.38 26.65 -4.29
N PRO A 433 2.28 25.45 -3.67
CA PRO A 433 1.17 24.56 -3.94
C PRO A 433 -0.15 25.20 -3.51
N ALA A 434 -1.15 25.04 -4.36
CA ALA A 434 -2.48 25.56 -4.10
C ALA A 434 -3.22 24.64 -3.11
N PHE A 435 -3.96 25.21 -2.16
CA PHE A 435 -4.72 24.45 -1.16
C PHE A 435 -6.22 24.59 -1.35
N TYR A 436 -6.93 23.49 -1.20
CA TYR A 436 -8.36 23.46 -0.94
C TYR A 436 -8.61 23.60 0.55
N SER A 437 -9.53 24.48 0.93
CA SER A 437 -9.88 24.71 2.33
C SER A 437 -11.28 24.16 2.63
N THR A 438 -11.35 23.12 3.44
CA THR A 438 -12.62 22.55 3.93
C THR A 438 -12.81 22.90 5.41
N MET A 439 -13.97 23.47 5.76
CA MET A 439 -14.33 23.76 7.15
C MET A 439 -15.48 22.86 7.58
N VAL A 440 -15.36 22.27 8.77
CA VAL A 440 -16.41 21.46 9.41
C VAL A 440 -16.82 22.14 10.70
N CYS A 441 -18.10 22.48 10.83
CA CYS A 441 -18.69 23.03 12.04
C CYS A 441 -19.72 22.06 12.61
N CYS A 442 -19.67 21.80 13.91
CA CYS A 442 -20.64 20.97 14.63
C CYS A 442 -21.37 21.82 15.68
N SER A 443 -22.70 21.70 15.77
CA SER A 443 -23.53 22.29 16.83
C SER A 443 -24.37 21.24 17.53
N LEU A 444 -24.58 21.39 18.84
CA LEU A 444 -25.42 20.48 19.63
C LEU A 444 -26.80 21.10 19.88
N VAL A 445 -27.86 20.38 19.52
CA VAL A 445 -29.23 20.64 19.96
C VAL A 445 -29.53 19.66 21.09
N SER A 446 -29.70 20.17 22.31
CA SER A 446 -30.03 19.33 23.47
C SER A 446 -31.56 19.18 23.61
N PHE A 447 -32.00 17.96 23.92
CA PHE A 447 -33.37 17.65 24.30
C PHE A 447 -33.42 17.60 25.83
N ALA A 448 -33.32 18.77 26.46
CA ALA A 448 -33.51 18.90 27.90
C ALA A 448 -34.98 18.69 28.29
#